data_AF-A0A1Y3VM05-F1
#
_entry.id   AF-A0A1Y3VM05-F1
#
_cell.length_a   1.000
_cell.length_b   1.000
_cell.length_c   1.000
_cell.angle_alpha   90.00
_cell.angle_beta   90.00
_cell.angle_gamma   90.00
#
_symmetry.space_group_name_H-M   'P 1'
#
loop_
_entity.id
_entity.type
_entity.pdbx_description
1 polymer ?
#
loop_
_entity_poly.entity_id
_entity_poly.type
_entity_poly.pdbx_seq_one_letter_code
_entity_poly.pdbx_strand_id
1 'polypeptide(L)'
;MSFTSEVKNQICKDEVDANASKAQLCALFQIRASLHMNWQGMYLSFQSENATIAKHVFQLLKQNYHVDPRLAVLKKMQLKKNNIYRIQVYEKAEEILQDLQIMTDTGLHTTPRSKMIRSEKMARAYLQGCFLASGSINDPKTTNYHMEITCTDEDLAKTIQKLMERFYLPAKIIKRKNQFVVYMKAGEKIADFLRLCNASDALFEFEDSRIQRDFYNQITRLDNCEVANEMKAMKAAKKQLEYIEIIEKNASKLKISKKIQNVITIRKKFPEASMNELCDEVYREYGDIISKSGMKHRLAKIKELAMEVMEDPNA
;
A
#
# COMPACT_ATOMS: atom_id res chain seq x y z
N MET A 1 2.34 -15.54 -11.93
CA MET A 1 3.61 -15.06 -11.34
C MET A 1 3.25 -14.13 -10.20
N SER A 2 4.03 -14.05 -9.12
CA SER A 2 3.77 -13.05 -8.06
C SER A 2 4.32 -11.68 -8.48
N PHE A 3 3.72 -10.60 -7.98
CA PHE A 3 4.22 -9.23 -8.19
C PHE A 3 5.72 -9.11 -7.84
N THR A 4 6.13 -9.67 -6.70
CA THR A 4 7.56 -9.76 -6.33
C THR A 4 8.43 -10.39 -7.43
N SER A 5 7.97 -11.47 -8.07
CA SER A 5 8.76 -12.15 -9.11
C SER A 5 8.93 -11.27 -10.34
N GLU A 6 7.93 -10.46 -10.67
CA GLU A 6 7.98 -9.51 -11.77
C GLU A 6 8.95 -8.36 -11.50
N VAL A 7 8.92 -7.77 -10.30
CA VAL A 7 9.92 -6.76 -9.89
C VAL A 7 11.34 -7.32 -10.02
N LYS A 8 11.57 -8.53 -9.51
CA LYS A 8 12.89 -9.17 -9.59
C LYS A 8 13.32 -9.47 -11.03
N ASN A 9 12.37 -9.83 -11.91
CA ASN A 9 12.66 -10.06 -13.32
C ASN A 9 13.09 -8.78 -14.03
N GLN A 10 12.49 -7.63 -13.72
CA GLN A 10 12.89 -6.34 -14.29
C GLN A 10 14.29 -5.93 -13.82
N ILE A 11 14.57 -6.05 -12.51
CA ILE A 11 15.90 -5.76 -11.96
C ILE A 11 16.99 -6.60 -12.63
N CYS A 12 16.73 -7.90 -12.90
CA CYS A 12 17.70 -8.77 -13.57
C CYS A 12 17.89 -8.48 -15.07
N LYS A 13 17.00 -7.72 -15.70
CA LYS A 13 17.13 -7.32 -17.12
C LYS A 13 17.80 -5.96 -17.28
N ASP A 14 17.90 -5.19 -16.21
CA ASP A 14 18.50 -3.86 -16.22
C ASP A 14 20.00 -3.94 -16.51
N GLU A 15 20.49 -3.10 -17.42
CA GLU A 15 21.91 -3.04 -17.76
C GLU A 15 22.68 -2.25 -16.70
N VAL A 16 23.63 -2.93 -16.06
CA VAL A 16 24.47 -2.34 -15.01
C VAL A 16 25.93 -2.29 -15.44
N ASP A 17 26.63 -1.21 -15.09
CA ASP A 17 28.08 -1.14 -15.31
C ASP A 17 28.84 -2.09 -14.37
N ALA A 18 30.14 -2.26 -14.62
CA ALA A 18 30.99 -3.17 -13.85
C ALA A 18 31.05 -2.87 -12.34
N ASN A 19 30.93 -1.62 -11.91
CA ASN A 19 30.96 -1.26 -10.48
C ASN A 19 29.61 -1.55 -9.81
N ALA A 20 28.51 -1.22 -10.49
CA ALA A 20 27.16 -1.52 -10.03
C ALA A 20 26.91 -3.04 -9.98
N SER A 21 27.35 -3.78 -11.00
CA SER A 21 27.23 -5.23 -11.05
C SER A 21 27.98 -5.91 -9.90
N LYS A 22 29.18 -5.43 -9.57
CA LYS A 22 29.94 -5.88 -8.38
C LYS A 22 29.22 -5.56 -7.07
N ALA A 23 28.68 -4.35 -6.91
CA ALA A 23 27.92 -3.98 -5.73
C ALA A 23 26.67 -4.86 -5.54
N GLN A 24 25.96 -5.16 -6.62
CA GLN A 24 24.80 -6.05 -6.61
C GLN A 24 25.18 -7.49 -6.26
N LEU A 25 26.28 -8.00 -6.83
CA LEU A 25 26.81 -9.33 -6.53
C LEU A 25 27.29 -9.44 -5.07
N CYS A 26 27.91 -8.39 -4.54
CA CYS A 26 28.30 -8.30 -3.13
C CYS A 26 27.10 -8.52 -2.20
N ALA A 27 25.99 -7.81 -2.41
CA ALA A 27 24.75 -7.99 -1.64
C ALA A 27 24.16 -9.40 -1.76
N LEU A 28 24.11 -9.94 -2.99
CA LEU A 28 23.63 -11.31 -3.25
C LEU A 28 24.46 -12.35 -2.48
N PHE A 29 25.78 -12.18 -2.44
CA PHE A 29 26.67 -13.11 -1.77
C PHE A 29 26.59 -12.99 -0.25
N GLN A 30 26.56 -11.78 0.31
CA GLN A 30 26.42 -11.57 1.75
C GLN A 30 25.13 -12.16 2.33
N ILE A 31 24.05 -12.22 1.54
CA ILE A 31 22.75 -12.74 2.01
C ILE A 31 22.56 -14.23 1.70
N ARG A 32 23.05 -14.73 0.57
CA ARG A 32 22.69 -16.08 0.06
C ARG A 32 23.85 -16.98 -0.33
N ALA A 33 25.06 -16.46 -0.48
CA ALA A 33 26.18 -17.33 -0.85
C ALA A 33 26.70 -18.11 0.37
N SER A 34 27.28 -19.26 0.08
CA SER A 34 28.00 -20.11 1.02
C SER A 34 29.41 -20.37 0.51
N LEU A 35 30.38 -20.25 1.41
CA LEU A 35 31.76 -20.62 1.16
C LEU A 35 31.97 -22.08 1.59
N HIS A 36 32.57 -22.87 0.72
CA HIS A 36 32.85 -24.28 0.99
C HIS A 36 34.32 -24.57 0.81
N MET A 37 34.81 -25.55 1.57
CA MET A 37 36.15 -26.10 1.45
C MET A 37 36.02 -27.61 1.20
N ASN A 38 36.73 -28.11 0.19
CA ASN A 38 36.86 -29.54 -0.05
C ASN A 38 38.32 -29.89 -0.37
N TRP A 39 38.57 -31.15 -0.75
CA TRP A 39 39.91 -31.62 -1.12
C TRP A 39 40.48 -30.95 -2.39
N GLN A 40 39.64 -30.30 -3.22
CA GLN A 40 40.05 -29.50 -4.38
C GLN A 40 40.28 -28.01 -4.03
N GLY A 41 40.06 -27.62 -2.78
CA GLY A 41 40.20 -26.26 -2.30
C GLY A 41 38.86 -25.56 -2.03
N MET A 42 38.90 -24.24 -2.08
CA MET A 42 37.78 -23.37 -1.73
C MET A 42 36.88 -23.11 -2.93
N TYR A 43 35.56 -23.19 -2.75
CA TYR A 43 34.60 -22.84 -3.80
C TYR A 43 33.39 -22.07 -3.24
N LEU A 44 32.80 -21.23 -4.10
CA LEU A 44 31.61 -20.44 -3.78
C LEU A 44 30.37 -21.17 -4.28
N SER A 45 29.28 -21.11 -3.50
CA SER A 45 27.97 -21.60 -3.91
C SER A 45 26.91 -20.53 -3.69
N PHE A 46 26.07 -20.30 -4.68
CA PHE A 46 24.88 -19.44 -4.59
C PHE A 46 23.63 -20.28 -4.92
N GLN A 47 22.55 -20.07 -4.17
CA GLN A 47 21.30 -20.81 -4.39
C GLN A 47 20.11 -19.86 -4.50
N SER A 48 19.22 -20.15 -5.45
CA SER A 48 17.96 -19.42 -5.64
C SER A 48 16.86 -20.38 -6.13
N GLU A 49 15.62 -20.12 -5.72
CA GLU A 49 14.44 -20.78 -6.27
C GLU A 49 13.93 -20.09 -7.55
N ASN A 50 14.42 -18.87 -7.84
CA ASN A 50 14.05 -18.11 -9.02
C ASN A 50 15.12 -18.27 -10.11
N ALA A 51 14.71 -18.83 -11.26
CA ALA A 51 15.57 -19.11 -12.40
C ALA A 51 16.20 -17.84 -13.01
N THR A 52 15.46 -16.73 -13.04
CA THR A 52 15.94 -15.45 -13.57
C THR A 52 17.09 -14.92 -12.73
N ILE A 53 16.96 -14.97 -11.40
CA ILE A 53 18.02 -14.54 -10.47
C ILE A 53 19.24 -15.44 -10.60
N ALA A 54 19.05 -16.75 -10.74
CA ALA A 54 20.15 -17.68 -10.93
C ALA A 54 20.89 -17.40 -12.25
N LYS A 55 20.16 -17.21 -13.36
CA LYS A 55 20.76 -16.82 -14.64
C LYS A 55 21.51 -15.48 -14.53
N HIS A 56 20.94 -14.52 -13.81
CA HIS A 56 21.55 -13.22 -13.58
C HIS A 56 22.88 -13.33 -12.84
N VAL A 57 22.91 -14.02 -11.69
CA VAL A 57 24.15 -14.26 -10.92
C VAL A 57 25.20 -14.99 -11.77
N PHE A 58 24.78 -15.98 -12.55
CA PHE A 58 25.67 -16.69 -13.46
C PHE A 58 26.32 -15.73 -14.47
N GLN A 59 25.53 -14.83 -15.07
CA GLN A 59 26.02 -13.83 -16.01
C GLN A 59 26.96 -12.81 -15.35
N LEU A 60 26.60 -12.29 -14.16
CA LEU A 60 27.44 -11.36 -13.41
C LEU A 60 28.82 -11.97 -13.11
N LEU A 61 28.88 -13.24 -12.74
CA LEU A 61 30.14 -13.95 -12.48
C LEU A 61 30.98 -14.10 -13.76
N LYS A 62 30.37 -14.49 -14.87
CA LYS A 62 31.06 -14.60 -16.17
C LYS A 62 31.61 -13.25 -16.64
N GLN A 63 30.80 -12.20 -16.54
CA GLN A 63 31.13 -10.86 -17.06
C GLN A 63 32.20 -10.17 -16.21
N ASN A 64 32.11 -10.26 -14.88
CA ASN A 64 33.02 -9.55 -13.98
C ASN A 64 34.35 -10.28 -13.73
N TYR A 65 34.37 -11.61 -13.81
CA TYR A 65 35.53 -12.41 -13.37
C TYR A 65 36.04 -13.43 -14.41
N HIS A 66 35.33 -13.60 -15.53
CA HIS A 66 35.66 -14.53 -16.59
C HIS A 66 35.84 -15.98 -16.11
N VAL A 67 35.06 -16.39 -15.11
CA VAL A 67 34.98 -17.77 -14.61
C VAL A 67 33.90 -18.56 -15.35
N ASP A 68 33.92 -19.89 -15.25
CA ASP A 68 32.83 -20.75 -15.73
C ASP A 68 32.06 -21.38 -14.55
N PRO A 69 30.98 -20.73 -14.05
CA PRO A 69 30.20 -21.30 -12.96
C PRO A 69 29.50 -22.59 -13.40
N ARG A 70 29.42 -23.58 -12.52
CA ARG A 70 28.61 -24.79 -12.73
C ARG A 70 27.19 -24.56 -12.23
N LEU A 71 26.19 -24.87 -13.07
CA LEU A 71 24.78 -24.81 -12.71
C LEU A 71 24.23 -26.21 -12.44
N ALA A 72 23.69 -26.44 -11.26
CA ALA A 72 22.93 -27.63 -10.91
C ALA A 72 21.47 -27.27 -10.60
N VAL A 73 20.54 -28.07 -11.11
CA VAL A 73 19.11 -27.95 -10.81
C VAL A 73 18.68 -29.08 -9.89
N LEU A 74 18.33 -28.73 -8.65
CA LEU A 74 17.90 -29.67 -7.62
C LEU A 74 16.37 -29.59 -7.47
N LYS A 75 15.68 -30.73 -7.38
CA LYS A 75 14.25 -30.75 -7.07
C LYS A 75 14.04 -30.86 -5.56
N LYS A 76 13.26 -29.95 -4.97
CA LYS A 76 12.76 -30.17 -3.60
C LYS A 76 11.85 -31.40 -3.57
N MET A 77 12.11 -32.31 -2.63
CA MET A 77 11.32 -33.53 -2.45
C MET A 77 10.01 -33.33 -1.68
N GLN A 78 9.78 -32.16 -1.06
CA GLN A 78 8.56 -31.87 -0.29
C GLN A 78 7.46 -31.15 -1.10
N LEU A 79 6.28 -30.98 -0.46
CA LEU A 79 4.96 -30.52 -0.95
C LEU A 79 4.91 -29.36 -1.97
N LYS A 80 5.99 -28.59 -2.15
CA LYS A 80 6.17 -27.65 -3.27
C LYS A 80 7.38 -28.08 -4.08
N LYS A 81 7.13 -28.79 -5.19
CA LYS A 81 8.11 -29.31 -6.17
C LYS A 81 8.81 -28.17 -6.93
N ASN A 82 9.45 -27.26 -6.21
CA ASN A 82 10.17 -26.14 -6.81
C ASN A 82 11.61 -26.57 -7.11
N ASN A 83 12.11 -26.11 -8.26
CA ASN A 83 13.52 -26.24 -8.61
C ASN A 83 14.35 -25.27 -7.74
N ILE A 84 15.46 -25.76 -7.22
CA ILE A 84 16.53 -24.93 -6.64
C ILE A 84 17.66 -24.92 -7.66
N TYR A 85 18.02 -23.73 -8.10
CA TYR A 85 19.17 -23.49 -8.96
C TYR A 85 20.37 -23.22 -8.06
N ARG A 86 21.38 -24.09 -8.15
CA ARG A 86 22.65 -23.95 -7.43
C ARG A 86 23.75 -23.60 -8.43
N ILE A 87 24.42 -22.48 -8.19
CA ILE A 87 25.55 -22.01 -8.97
C ILE A 87 26.80 -22.24 -8.13
N GLN A 88 27.81 -22.89 -8.68
CA GLN A 88 29.07 -23.19 -7.99
C GLN A 88 30.25 -22.64 -8.78
N VAL A 89 31.16 -21.95 -8.11
CA VAL A 89 32.37 -21.39 -8.71
C VAL A 89 33.58 -21.97 -7.99
N TYR A 90 34.33 -22.81 -8.70
CA TYR A 90 35.54 -23.48 -8.19
C TYR A 90 36.83 -22.72 -8.51
N GLU A 91 36.76 -21.74 -9.41
CA GLU A 91 37.88 -20.93 -9.84
C GLU A 91 37.82 -19.55 -9.18
N LYS A 92 38.97 -18.96 -8.87
CA LYS A 92 39.07 -17.57 -8.38
C LYS A 92 38.18 -17.22 -7.18
N ALA A 93 37.81 -18.20 -6.35
CA ALA A 93 36.91 -17.98 -5.22
C ALA A 93 37.44 -16.90 -4.26
N GLU A 94 38.74 -16.94 -3.97
CA GLU A 94 39.41 -15.96 -3.11
C GLU A 94 39.44 -14.57 -3.74
N GLU A 95 39.86 -14.48 -5.01
CA GLU A 95 39.92 -13.24 -5.80
C GLU A 95 38.55 -12.55 -5.89
N ILE A 96 37.48 -13.30 -6.13
CA ILE A 96 36.11 -12.79 -6.17
C ILE A 96 35.73 -12.21 -4.81
N LEU A 97 35.96 -12.93 -3.71
CA LEU A 97 35.61 -12.46 -2.36
C LEU A 97 36.41 -11.21 -1.95
N GLN A 98 37.69 -11.13 -2.34
CA GLN A 98 38.55 -9.98 -2.07
C GLN A 98 38.14 -8.75 -2.89
N ASP A 99 37.86 -8.93 -4.18
CA ASP A 99 37.39 -7.84 -5.06
C ASP A 99 36.02 -7.30 -4.61
N LEU A 100 35.11 -8.18 -4.19
CA LEU A 100 33.81 -7.82 -3.58
C LEU A 100 33.92 -7.27 -2.15
N GLN A 101 35.12 -7.23 -1.57
CA GLN A 101 35.40 -6.78 -0.20
C GLN A 101 34.61 -7.56 0.88
N ILE A 102 34.19 -8.78 0.54
CA ILE A 102 33.56 -9.72 1.48
C ILE A 102 34.63 -10.40 2.33
N MET A 103 35.81 -10.61 1.76
CA MET A 103 36.98 -11.11 2.47
C MET A 103 38.10 -10.09 2.38
N THR A 104 38.72 -9.79 3.52
CA THR A 104 39.93 -8.98 3.61
C THR A 104 40.91 -9.66 4.55
N ASP A 105 42.07 -9.05 4.74
CA ASP A 105 43.14 -9.54 5.64
C ASP A 105 42.65 -9.69 7.09
N THR A 106 41.59 -8.97 7.45
CA THR A 106 40.92 -9.02 8.76
C THR A 106 39.81 -10.08 8.86
N GLY A 107 39.59 -10.89 7.82
CA GLY A 107 38.57 -11.94 7.76
C GLY A 107 37.34 -11.61 6.90
N LEU A 108 36.26 -12.38 7.12
CA LEU A 108 34.99 -12.26 6.41
C LEU A 108 34.09 -11.16 6.98
N HIS A 109 33.44 -10.40 6.10
CA HIS A 109 32.56 -9.27 6.44
C HIS A 109 31.12 -9.57 6.03
N THR A 110 30.20 -9.49 6.99
CA THR A 110 28.75 -9.65 6.76
C THR A 110 28.09 -8.39 6.18
N THR A 111 28.76 -7.24 6.26
CA THR A 111 28.27 -5.94 5.79
C THR A 111 29.14 -5.37 4.67
N PRO A 112 28.59 -4.56 3.75
CA PRO A 112 29.37 -4.00 2.65
C PRO A 112 30.39 -2.99 3.16
N ARG A 113 31.63 -3.10 2.67
CA ARG A 113 32.64 -2.05 2.85
C ARG A 113 32.25 -0.81 2.04
N SER A 114 32.76 0.35 2.46
CA SER A 114 32.45 1.66 1.84
C SER A 114 32.65 1.67 0.32
N LYS A 115 33.68 0.98 -0.20
CA LYS A 115 33.95 0.85 -1.64
C LYS A 115 32.74 0.31 -2.42
N MET A 116 31.95 -0.61 -1.84
CA MET A 116 30.79 -1.24 -2.50
C MET A 116 29.54 -0.38 -2.51
N ILE A 117 29.47 0.68 -1.71
CA ILE A 117 28.28 1.53 -1.55
C ILE A 117 28.59 3.04 -1.60
N ARG A 118 29.79 3.42 -2.06
CA ARG A 118 30.27 4.80 -2.04
C ARG A 118 29.41 5.71 -2.91
N SER A 119 29.30 5.38 -4.20
CA SER A 119 28.48 6.16 -5.14
C SER A 119 27.00 5.82 -5.00
N GLU A 120 26.14 6.75 -5.41
CA GLU A 120 24.69 6.52 -5.44
C GLU A 120 24.33 5.31 -6.31
N LYS A 121 24.96 5.19 -7.49
CA LYS A 121 24.76 4.07 -8.42
C LYS A 121 25.09 2.71 -7.77
N MET A 122 26.20 2.62 -7.05
CA MET A 122 26.59 1.38 -6.37
C MET A 122 25.69 1.08 -5.17
N ALA A 123 25.32 2.10 -4.39
CA ALA A 123 24.37 1.97 -3.29
C ALA A 123 22.99 1.45 -3.76
N ARG A 124 22.51 1.97 -4.89
CA ARG A 124 21.28 1.51 -5.56
C ARG A 124 21.41 0.05 -6.00
N ALA A 125 22.50 -0.30 -6.66
CA ALA A 125 22.75 -1.66 -7.13
C ALA A 125 22.90 -2.66 -5.97
N TYR A 126 23.50 -2.24 -4.86
CA TYR A 126 23.56 -3.03 -3.64
C TYR A 126 22.15 -3.29 -3.08
N LEU A 127 21.28 -2.27 -2.97
CA LEU A 127 19.89 -2.44 -2.53
C LEU A 127 19.07 -3.35 -3.47
N GLN A 128 19.26 -3.23 -4.79
CA GLN A 128 18.70 -4.16 -5.77
C GLN A 128 19.15 -5.59 -5.47
N GLY A 129 20.44 -5.81 -5.19
CA GLY A 129 20.99 -7.12 -4.85
C GLY A 129 20.40 -7.69 -3.55
N CYS A 130 20.22 -6.85 -2.53
CA CYS A 130 19.51 -7.23 -1.30
C CYS A 130 18.08 -7.69 -1.59
N PHE A 131 17.36 -6.95 -2.43
CA PHE A 131 15.99 -7.28 -2.80
C PHE A 131 15.91 -8.56 -3.66
N LEU A 132 16.82 -8.76 -4.60
CA LEU A 132 16.91 -10.01 -5.36
C LEU A 132 17.11 -11.20 -4.43
N ALA A 133 18.06 -11.09 -3.48
CA ALA A 133 18.44 -12.16 -2.56
C ALA A 133 17.30 -12.62 -1.63
N SER A 134 16.55 -11.67 -1.05
CA SER A 134 15.58 -11.98 0.01
C SER A 134 14.41 -11.00 0.12
N GLY A 135 14.27 -10.09 -0.84
CA GLY A 135 13.20 -9.11 -0.86
C GLY A 135 11.84 -9.67 -1.31
N SER A 136 10.77 -9.04 -0.83
CA SER A 136 9.41 -9.24 -1.32
C SER A 136 8.56 -7.97 -1.22
N ILE A 137 7.57 -7.86 -2.10
CA ILE A 137 6.54 -6.81 -2.10
C ILE A 137 5.19 -7.51 -2.28
N ASN A 138 4.24 -7.17 -1.41
CA ASN A 138 2.86 -7.64 -1.53
C ASN A 138 2.25 -7.17 -2.85
N ASP A 139 1.32 -7.97 -3.38
CA ASP A 139 0.58 -7.61 -4.59
C ASP A 139 -0.16 -6.26 -4.36
N PRO A 140 0.00 -5.27 -5.26
CA PRO A 140 -0.60 -3.94 -5.10
C PRO A 140 -2.13 -3.97 -5.06
N LYS A 141 -2.76 -5.05 -5.56
CA LYS A 141 -4.21 -5.27 -5.49
C LYS A 141 -4.68 -5.51 -4.05
N THR A 142 -3.78 -5.91 -3.15
CA THR A 142 -4.09 -6.06 -1.73
C THR A 142 -4.05 -4.72 -0.99
N THR A 143 -4.88 -4.58 0.04
CA THR A 143 -4.94 -3.36 0.87
C THR A 143 -3.73 -3.20 1.79
N ASN A 144 -3.02 -4.28 2.08
CA ASN A 144 -1.89 -4.28 2.98
C ASN A 144 -0.57 -4.10 2.22
N TYR A 145 -0.23 -2.84 1.94
CA TYR A 145 1.07 -2.49 1.40
C TYR A 145 2.20 -2.90 2.34
N HIS A 146 3.13 -3.69 1.80
CA HIS A 146 4.27 -4.19 2.54
C HIS A 146 5.40 -4.53 1.57
N MET A 147 6.58 -4.00 1.85
CA MET A 147 7.84 -4.36 1.24
C MET A 147 8.77 -4.79 2.36
N GLU A 148 9.50 -5.90 2.17
CA GLU A 148 10.50 -6.35 3.12
C GLU A 148 11.75 -6.93 2.45
N ILE A 149 12.88 -6.87 3.15
CA ILE A 149 14.13 -7.59 2.87
C ILE A 149 14.52 -8.32 4.15
N THR A 150 14.82 -9.61 4.05
CA THR A 150 15.20 -10.44 5.22
C THR A 150 16.68 -10.80 5.22
N CYS A 151 17.30 -10.81 6.39
CA CYS A 151 18.67 -11.28 6.58
C CYS A 151 18.83 -11.93 7.96
N THR A 152 19.91 -12.69 8.15
CA THR A 152 20.20 -13.40 9.41
C THR A 152 21.09 -12.60 10.36
N ASP A 153 21.80 -11.60 9.83
CA ASP A 153 22.74 -10.76 10.56
C ASP A 153 22.11 -9.40 10.91
N GLU A 154 22.27 -8.96 12.15
CA GLU A 154 21.68 -7.71 12.65
C GLU A 154 22.37 -6.47 12.08
N ASP A 155 23.70 -6.52 11.97
CA ASP A 155 24.48 -5.40 11.45
C ASP A 155 24.24 -5.19 9.95
N LEU A 156 24.02 -6.28 9.21
CA LEU A 156 23.54 -6.21 7.84
C LEU A 156 22.14 -5.58 7.75
N ALA A 157 21.19 -5.95 8.63
CA ALA A 157 19.87 -5.31 8.65
C ALA A 157 19.97 -3.80 8.91
N LYS A 158 20.78 -3.38 9.89
CA LYS A 158 21.06 -1.96 10.19
C LYS A 158 21.72 -1.25 9.01
N THR A 159 22.63 -1.93 8.30
CA THR A 159 23.30 -1.37 7.12
C THR A 159 22.32 -1.18 5.97
N ILE A 160 21.46 -2.16 5.69
CA ILE A 160 20.40 -2.05 4.68
C ILE A 160 19.46 -0.90 5.04
N GLN A 161 19.02 -0.79 6.31
CA GLN A 161 18.17 0.31 6.77
C GLN A 161 18.81 1.68 6.52
N LYS A 162 20.07 1.88 6.95
CA LYS A 162 20.81 3.14 6.72
C LYS A 162 20.96 3.45 5.23
N LEU A 163 21.17 2.42 4.41
CA LEU A 163 21.28 2.59 2.97
C LEU A 163 19.94 2.99 2.34
N MET A 164 18.82 2.44 2.82
CA MET A 164 17.48 2.86 2.42
C MET A 164 17.20 4.31 2.85
N GLU A 165 17.60 4.70 4.07
CA GLU A 165 17.45 6.09 4.57
C GLU A 165 18.19 7.11 3.69
N ARG A 166 19.35 6.76 3.12
CA ARG A 166 20.08 7.60 2.14
C ARG A 166 19.21 7.97 0.93
N PHE A 167 18.23 7.14 0.58
CA PHE A 167 17.28 7.36 -0.51
C PHE A 167 15.89 7.83 -0.03
N TYR A 168 15.80 8.35 1.20
CA TYR A 168 14.54 8.82 1.80
C TYR A 168 13.47 7.73 1.91
N LEU A 169 13.91 6.49 2.10
CA LEU A 169 13.06 5.32 2.32
C LEU A 169 13.07 4.95 3.81
N PRO A 170 12.03 5.33 4.59
CA PRO A 170 12.01 5.18 6.05
C PRO A 170 11.70 3.73 6.47
N ALA A 171 12.64 2.82 6.22
CA ALA A 171 12.51 1.44 6.60
C ALA A 171 12.64 1.23 8.11
N LYS A 172 11.91 0.24 8.63
CA LYS A 172 11.98 -0.20 10.03
C LYS A 172 12.58 -1.61 10.09
N ILE A 173 13.18 -1.95 11.23
CA ILE A 173 13.69 -3.30 11.49
C ILE A 173 12.78 -3.99 12.51
N ILE A 174 12.47 -5.26 12.26
CA ILE A 174 11.84 -6.15 13.25
C ILE A 174 12.54 -7.51 13.25
N LYS A 175 12.75 -8.07 14.44
CA LYS A 175 13.25 -9.44 14.59
C LYS A 175 12.08 -10.42 14.50
N ARG A 176 12.16 -11.39 13.58
CA ARG A 176 11.15 -12.44 13.38
C ARG A 176 11.84 -13.81 13.41
N LYS A 177 11.63 -14.56 14.50
CA LYS A 177 12.36 -15.82 14.76
C LYS A 177 13.89 -15.57 14.75
N ASN A 178 14.63 -16.29 13.92
CA ASN A 178 16.09 -16.15 13.75
C ASN A 178 16.47 -15.24 12.57
N GLN A 179 15.59 -14.32 12.16
CA GLN A 179 15.84 -13.40 11.06
C GLN A 179 15.49 -11.96 11.47
N PHE A 180 16.15 -11.02 10.82
CA PHE A 180 15.84 -9.61 10.84
C PHE A 180 15.13 -9.24 9.54
N VAL A 181 14.09 -8.44 9.67
CA VAL A 181 13.24 -7.99 8.56
C VAL A 181 13.32 -6.48 8.48
N VAL A 182 13.89 -5.96 7.40
CA VAL A 182 13.90 -4.54 7.06
C VAL A 182 12.67 -4.28 6.19
N TYR A 183 11.72 -3.45 6.64
CA TYR A 183 10.41 -3.32 5.98
C TYR A 183 9.87 -1.90 5.91
N MET A 184 8.96 -1.69 4.96
CA MET A 184 8.16 -0.46 4.78
C MET A 184 6.71 -0.79 4.45
N LYS A 185 5.79 0.08 4.87
CA LYS A 185 4.34 -0.06 4.60
C LYS A 185 3.73 1.13 3.85
N ALA A 186 4.41 2.27 3.79
CA ALA A 186 3.90 3.44 3.09
C ALA A 186 3.94 3.18 1.58
N GLY A 187 2.77 3.17 0.93
CA GLY A 187 2.65 2.84 -0.50
C GLY A 187 3.50 3.73 -1.40
N GLU A 188 3.52 5.04 -1.13
CA GLU A 188 4.37 6.01 -1.83
C GLU A 188 5.86 5.67 -1.74
N LYS A 189 6.33 5.17 -0.58
CA LYS A 189 7.73 4.78 -0.35
C LYS A 189 8.08 3.45 -0.97
N ILE A 190 7.10 2.55 -1.11
CA ILE A 190 7.27 1.33 -1.90
C ILE A 190 7.40 1.68 -3.39
N ALA A 191 6.61 2.62 -3.89
CA ALA A 191 6.75 3.14 -5.25
C ALA A 191 8.12 3.82 -5.49
N ASP A 192 8.58 4.65 -4.54
CA ASP A 192 9.93 5.22 -4.59
C ASP A 192 11.03 4.14 -4.63
N PHE A 193 10.85 3.02 -3.90
CA PHE A 193 11.75 1.88 -3.97
C PHE A 193 11.71 1.16 -5.34
N LEU A 194 10.54 0.97 -5.93
CA LEU A 194 10.42 0.40 -7.28
C LEU A 194 11.12 1.28 -8.32
N ARG A 195 10.99 2.61 -8.20
CA ARG A 195 11.74 3.59 -9.00
C ARG A 195 13.25 3.48 -8.75
N LEU A 196 13.66 3.30 -7.50
CA LEU A 196 15.06 3.09 -7.14
C LEU A 196 15.63 1.86 -7.85
N CYS A 197 14.85 0.78 -7.93
CA CYS A 197 15.21 -0.48 -8.55
C CYS A 197 15.14 -0.49 -10.09
N ASN A 198 14.76 0.60 -10.74
CA ASN A 198 14.50 0.68 -12.18
C ASN A 198 13.44 -0.33 -12.68
N ALA A 199 12.47 -0.66 -11.82
CA ALA A 199 11.38 -1.59 -12.14
C ALA A 199 10.13 -0.81 -12.63
N SER A 200 10.27 -0.16 -13.79
CA SER A 200 9.30 0.79 -14.35
C SER A 200 7.91 0.19 -14.56
N ASP A 201 7.80 -1.01 -15.16
CA ASP A 201 6.48 -1.61 -15.43
C ASP A 201 5.78 -2.00 -14.13
N ALA A 202 6.55 -2.51 -13.15
CA ALA A 202 6.00 -2.84 -11.85
C ALA A 202 5.61 -1.59 -11.06
N LEU A 203 6.36 -0.49 -11.21
CA LEU A 203 6.00 0.80 -10.65
C LEU A 203 4.68 1.31 -11.21
N PHE A 204 4.48 1.24 -12.53
CA PHE A 204 3.21 1.66 -13.15
C PHE A 204 2.04 0.79 -12.69
N GLU A 205 2.19 -0.55 -12.68
CA GLU A 205 1.14 -1.45 -12.16
C GLU A 205 0.79 -1.13 -10.69
N PHE A 206 1.81 -0.84 -9.87
CA PHE A 206 1.64 -0.51 -8.47
C PHE A 206 0.89 0.81 -8.27
N GLU A 207 1.26 1.85 -9.02
CA GLU A 207 0.64 3.17 -8.98
C GLU A 207 -0.79 3.15 -9.52
N ASP A 208 -1.04 2.48 -10.65
CA ASP A 208 -2.38 2.34 -11.23
C ASP A 208 -3.35 1.67 -10.26
N SER A 209 -2.91 0.58 -9.62
CA SER A 209 -3.70 -0.12 -8.61
C SER A 209 -4.01 0.77 -7.39
N ARG A 210 -3.06 1.61 -6.99
CA ARG A 210 -3.24 2.56 -5.87
C ARG A 210 -4.24 3.65 -6.24
N ILE A 211 -4.05 4.29 -7.39
CA ILE A 211 -4.90 5.38 -7.90
C ILE A 211 -6.34 4.90 -8.07
N GLN A 212 -6.55 3.75 -8.72
CA GLN A 212 -7.89 3.19 -8.90
C GLN A 212 -8.58 2.96 -7.56
N ARG A 213 -7.88 2.38 -6.60
CA ARG A 213 -8.45 2.12 -5.27
C ARG A 213 -8.78 3.40 -4.52
N ASP A 214 -7.90 4.39 -4.55
CA ASP A 214 -8.15 5.68 -3.90
C ASP A 214 -9.35 6.38 -4.53
N PHE A 215 -9.49 6.30 -5.86
CA PHE A 215 -10.65 6.79 -6.60
C PHE A 215 -11.96 6.07 -6.19
N TYR A 216 -11.98 4.74 -6.18
CA TYR A 216 -13.17 3.98 -5.75
C TYR A 216 -13.53 4.24 -4.29
N ASN A 217 -12.54 4.38 -3.41
CA ASN A 217 -12.77 4.71 -2.01
C ASN A 217 -13.36 6.11 -1.83
N GLN A 218 -12.96 7.06 -2.68
CA GLN A 218 -13.52 8.40 -2.70
C GLN A 218 -14.98 8.40 -3.15
N ILE A 219 -15.30 7.72 -4.26
CA ILE A 219 -16.68 7.56 -4.75
C ILE A 219 -17.53 6.88 -3.67
N THR A 220 -17.07 5.75 -3.14
CA THR A 220 -17.81 5.01 -2.11
C THR A 220 -18.11 5.88 -0.88
N ARG A 221 -17.19 6.78 -0.51
CA ARG A 221 -17.45 7.73 0.60
C ARG A 221 -18.50 8.77 0.23
N LEU A 222 -18.48 9.29 -1.00
CA LEU A 222 -19.48 10.24 -1.48
C LEU A 222 -20.87 9.60 -1.52
N ASP A 223 -21.00 8.42 -2.13
CA ASP A 223 -22.26 7.69 -2.21
C ASP A 223 -22.84 7.40 -0.82
N ASN A 224 -21.99 6.95 0.12
CA ASN A 224 -22.41 6.72 1.50
C ASN A 224 -22.89 8.00 2.19
N CYS A 225 -22.27 9.14 1.91
CA CYS A 225 -22.72 10.44 2.43
C CYS A 225 -24.07 10.85 1.85
N GLU A 226 -24.29 10.66 0.55
CA GLU A 226 -25.56 10.97 -0.11
C GLU A 226 -26.69 10.10 0.43
N VAL A 227 -26.51 8.78 0.44
CA VAL A 227 -27.49 7.83 0.98
C VAL A 227 -27.80 8.13 2.45
N ALA A 228 -26.79 8.46 3.27
CA ALA A 228 -27.02 8.84 4.66
C ALA A 228 -27.81 10.16 4.82
N ASN A 229 -27.60 11.13 3.92
CA ASN A 229 -28.34 12.39 3.93
C ASN A 229 -29.79 12.20 3.48
N GLU A 230 -30.03 11.40 2.44
CA GLU A 230 -31.38 11.02 2.00
C GLU A 230 -32.15 10.28 3.09
N MET A 231 -31.54 9.28 3.73
CA MET A 231 -32.18 8.56 4.84
C MET A 231 -32.55 9.49 6.01
N LYS A 232 -31.70 10.47 6.35
CA LYS A 232 -32.01 11.48 7.37
C LYS A 232 -33.16 12.39 6.95
N ALA A 233 -33.17 12.83 5.69
CA ALA A 233 -34.22 13.66 5.14
C ALA A 233 -35.58 12.93 5.13
N MET A 234 -35.61 11.68 4.67
CA MET A 234 -36.81 10.84 4.69
C MET A 234 -37.33 10.62 6.12
N LYS A 235 -36.44 10.31 7.07
CA LYS A 235 -36.83 10.13 8.48
C LYS A 235 -37.39 11.41 9.09
N ALA A 236 -36.81 12.57 8.75
CA ALA A 236 -37.31 13.86 9.20
C ALA A 236 -38.68 14.19 8.58
N ALA A 237 -38.85 13.97 7.28
CA ALA A 237 -40.10 14.16 6.56
C ALA A 237 -41.22 13.30 7.14
N LYS A 238 -40.95 12.01 7.39
CA LYS A 238 -41.92 11.11 8.04
C LYS A 238 -42.38 11.64 9.40
N LYS A 239 -41.45 12.05 10.27
CA LYS A 239 -41.80 12.66 11.57
C LYS A 239 -42.59 13.96 11.43
N GLN A 240 -42.26 14.79 10.45
CA GLN A 240 -43.00 16.02 10.18
C GLN A 240 -44.44 15.73 9.78
N LEU A 241 -44.67 14.71 8.94
CA LEU A 241 -46.01 14.26 8.57
C LEU A 241 -46.78 13.69 9.78
N GLU A 242 -46.14 12.91 10.65
CA GLU A 242 -46.73 12.43 11.91
C GLU A 242 -47.17 13.60 12.81
N TYR A 243 -46.33 14.63 12.98
CA TYR A 243 -46.69 15.83 13.74
C TYR A 243 -47.85 16.60 13.12
N ILE A 244 -47.87 16.70 11.79
CA ILE A 244 -48.96 17.33 11.05
C ILE A 244 -50.28 16.60 11.29
N GLU A 245 -50.31 15.27 11.23
CA GLU A 245 -51.52 14.48 11.49
C GLU A 245 -52.08 14.73 12.90
N ILE A 246 -51.20 14.86 13.91
CA ILE A 246 -51.61 15.12 15.30
C ILE A 246 -52.23 16.51 15.43
N ILE A 247 -51.63 17.51 14.80
CA ILE A 247 -52.16 18.87 14.76
C ILE A 247 -53.52 18.90 14.06
N GLU A 248 -53.67 18.21 12.93
CA GLU A 248 -54.93 18.19 12.17
C GLU A 248 -56.07 17.54 12.97
N LYS A 249 -55.80 16.45 13.70
CA LYS A 249 -56.79 15.81 14.59
C LYS A 249 -57.25 16.71 15.75
N ASN A 250 -56.43 17.68 16.14
CA ASN A 250 -56.67 18.55 17.30
C ASN A 250 -56.75 20.04 16.91
N ALA A 251 -57.08 20.33 15.65
CA ALA A 251 -57.02 21.68 15.10
C ALA A 251 -57.88 22.70 15.87
N SER A 252 -58.97 22.26 16.51
CA SER A 252 -59.84 23.10 17.34
C SER A 252 -59.18 23.60 18.64
N LYS A 253 -58.13 22.92 19.12
CA LYS A 253 -57.40 23.24 20.35
C LYS A 253 -56.17 24.13 20.10
N LEU A 254 -55.81 24.39 18.84
CA LEU A 254 -54.54 25.05 18.47
C LEU A 254 -54.75 26.34 17.69
N LYS A 255 -54.00 27.39 18.05
CA LYS A 255 -53.92 28.62 17.27
C LYS A 255 -52.73 28.57 16.30
N ILE A 256 -53.00 28.19 15.05
CA ILE A 256 -51.96 28.02 14.02
C ILE A 256 -51.90 29.25 13.11
N SER A 257 -50.72 29.85 12.96
CA SER A 257 -50.55 30.98 12.05
C SER A 257 -50.66 30.56 10.57
N LYS A 258 -51.11 31.48 9.70
CA LYS A 258 -51.23 31.25 8.25
C LYS A 258 -49.92 30.74 7.62
N LYS A 259 -48.79 31.31 8.04
CA LYS A 259 -47.44 30.92 7.58
C LYS A 259 -47.08 29.47 7.90
N ILE A 260 -47.58 28.94 9.02
CA ILE A 260 -47.38 27.54 9.41
C ILE A 260 -48.37 26.64 8.66
N GLN A 261 -49.63 27.06 8.52
CA GLN A 261 -50.62 26.32 7.71
C GLN A 261 -50.17 26.10 6.26
N ASN A 262 -49.56 27.12 5.64
CA ASN A 262 -49.01 27.00 4.29
C ASN A 262 -47.92 25.92 4.21
N VAL A 263 -47.00 25.88 5.18
CA VAL A 263 -45.95 24.84 5.25
C VAL A 263 -46.52 23.45 5.49
N ILE A 264 -47.53 23.33 6.36
CA ILE A 264 -48.25 22.06 6.60
C ILE A 264 -48.83 21.53 5.28
N THR A 265 -49.51 22.39 4.53
CA THR A 265 -50.17 22.04 3.26
C THR A 265 -49.14 21.56 2.22
N ILE A 266 -48.06 22.32 2.04
CA ILE A 266 -47.00 21.97 1.08
C ILE A 266 -46.27 20.69 1.48
N ARG A 267 -45.91 20.51 2.75
CA ARG A 267 -45.24 19.28 3.21
C ARG A 267 -46.08 18.02 2.97
N LYS A 268 -47.41 18.11 3.11
CA LYS A 268 -48.34 17.01 2.81
C LYS A 268 -48.42 16.74 1.31
N LYS A 269 -48.51 17.79 0.50
CA LYS A 269 -48.59 17.70 -0.97
C LYS A 269 -47.31 17.13 -1.58
N PHE A 270 -46.17 17.43 -0.97
CA PHE A 270 -44.85 16.99 -1.41
C PHE A 270 -44.12 16.25 -0.30
N PRO A 271 -44.51 15.00 0.01
CA PRO A 271 -44.01 14.21 1.14
C PRO A 271 -42.58 13.69 0.96
N GLU A 272 -42.01 13.79 -0.25
CA GLU A 272 -40.60 13.43 -0.53
C GLU A 272 -39.69 14.63 -0.80
N ALA A 273 -40.25 15.85 -0.91
CA ALA A 273 -39.47 17.04 -1.22
C ALA A 273 -38.42 17.33 -0.14
N SER A 274 -37.23 17.73 -0.58
CA SER A 274 -36.17 18.30 0.23
C SER A 274 -36.57 19.65 0.83
N MET A 275 -35.77 20.13 1.79
CA MET A 275 -36.02 21.43 2.45
C MET A 275 -36.01 22.61 1.47
N ASN A 276 -35.18 22.53 0.42
CA ASN A 276 -35.08 23.59 -0.58
C ASN A 276 -36.30 23.54 -1.51
N GLU A 277 -36.68 22.36 -1.98
CA GLU A 277 -37.86 22.17 -2.81
C GLU A 277 -39.14 22.62 -2.07
N LEU A 278 -39.26 22.35 -0.77
CA LEU A 278 -40.37 22.90 0.02
C LEU A 278 -40.40 24.44 0.03
N CYS A 279 -39.25 25.11 0.06
CA CYS A 279 -39.20 26.57 0.00
C CYS A 279 -39.72 27.06 -1.35
N ASP A 280 -39.29 26.40 -2.44
CA ASP A 280 -39.69 26.72 -3.80
C ASP A 280 -41.19 26.48 -4.01
N GLU A 281 -41.73 25.38 -3.49
CA GLU A 281 -43.17 25.08 -3.58
C GLU A 281 -44.03 26.04 -2.74
N VAL A 282 -43.56 26.45 -1.55
CA VAL A 282 -44.24 27.49 -0.78
C VAL A 282 -44.24 28.83 -1.53
N TYR A 283 -43.15 29.17 -2.20
CA TYR A 283 -43.08 30.36 -3.02
C TYR A 283 -44.03 30.27 -4.24
N ARG A 284 -44.05 29.13 -4.94
CA ARG A 284 -44.95 28.93 -6.09
C ARG A 284 -46.43 29.03 -5.72
N GLU A 285 -46.83 28.46 -4.60
CA GLU A 285 -48.24 28.36 -4.23
C GLU A 285 -48.75 29.58 -3.45
N TYR A 286 -47.89 30.25 -2.67
CA TYR A 286 -48.30 31.34 -1.77
C TYR A 286 -47.49 32.63 -1.93
N GLY A 287 -46.47 32.68 -2.79
CA GLY A 287 -45.58 33.84 -2.96
C GLY A 287 -44.68 34.15 -1.76
N ASP A 288 -44.59 33.25 -0.77
CA ASP A 288 -43.86 33.48 0.48
C ASP A 288 -42.39 33.07 0.33
N ILE A 289 -41.48 34.05 0.39
CA ILE A 289 -40.04 33.83 0.24
C ILE A 289 -39.47 33.34 1.57
N ILE A 290 -39.00 32.10 1.59
CA ILE A 290 -38.46 31.44 2.78
C ILE A 290 -37.06 30.93 2.50
N SER A 291 -36.12 31.25 3.40
CA SER A 291 -34.80 30.62 3.37
C SER A 291 -34.85 29.21 3.95
N LYS A 292 -33.88 28.36 3.61
CA LYS A 292 -33.73 27.02 4.21
C LYS A 292 -33.77 27.03 5.74
N SER A 293 -33.15 28.04 6.37
CA SER A 293 -33.21 28.22 7.83
C SER A 293 -34.61 28.60 8.31
N GLY A 294 -35.29 29.52 7.61
CA GLY A 294 -36.67 29.88 7.90
C GLY A 294 -37.63 28.69 7.80
N MET A 295 -37.48 27.84 6.79
CA MET A 295 -38.27 26.61 6.65
C MET A 295 -38.03 25.66 7.82
N LYS A 296 -36.76 25.47 8.21
CA LYS A 296 -36.39 24.68 9.39
C LYS A 296 -37.08 25.19 10.66
N HIS A 297 -37.10 26.50 10.88
CA HIS A 297 -37.81 27.09 12.03
C HIS A 297 -39.31 26.83 11.99
N ARG A 298 -39.95 26.95 10.82
CA ARG A 298 -41.39 26.68 10.67
C ARG A 298 -41.73 25.20 10.94
N LEU A 299 -40.92 24.26 10.43
CA LEU A 299 -41.08 22.83 10.71
C LEU A 299 -40.78 22.47 12.17
N ALA A 300 -39.85 23.17 12.82
CA ALA A 300 -39.64 23.04 14.26
C ALA A 300 -40.87 23.51 15.05
N LYS A 301 -41.51 24.60 14.63
CA LYS A 301 -42.75 25.08 15.27
C LYS A 301 -43.90 24.10 15.10
N ILE A 302 -44.00 23.41 13.95
CA ILE A 302 -44.96 22.32 13.74
C ILE A 302 -44.72 21.21 14.77
N LYS A 303 -43.47 20.81 14.99
CA LYS A 303 -43.14 19.83 16.03
C LYS A 303 -43.57 20.28 17.43
N GLU A 304 -43.27 21.52 17.81
CA GLU A 304 -43.66 22.09 19.11
C GLU A 304 -45.17 22.05 19.32
N LEU A 305 -45.94 22.50 18.33
CA LEU A 305 -47.41 22.50 18.38
C LEU A 305 -47.99 21.08 18.53
N ALA A 306 -47.39 20.09 17.86
CA ALA A 306 -47.81 18.70 18.01
C ALA A 306 -47.48 18.13 19.40
N MET A 307 -46.36 18.54 20.00
CA MET A 307 -45.96 18.13 21.35
C MET A 307 -46.84 18.77 22.43
N GLU A 308 -47.21 20.05 22.28
CA GLU A 308 -48.13 20.75 23.20
C GLU A 308 -49.46 19.99 23.36
N VAL A 309 -49.95 19.36 22.29
CA VAL A 309 -51.20 18.55 22.32
C VAL A 309 -50.99 17.17 22.94
N MET A 310 -49.80 16.58 22.78
CA MET A 310 -49.49 15.25 23.34
C MET A 310 -49.17 15.27 24.83
N GLU A 311 -48.66 16.39 25.35
CA GLU A 311 -48.31 16.54 26.77
C GLU A 311 -49.48 17.09 27.61
N ASP A 312 -50.60 17.49 27.00
CA ASP A 312 -51.81 17.90 27.72
C ASP A 312 -52.47 16.67 28.38
N PRO A 313 -52.47 16.55 29.73
CA PRO A 313 -52.99 15.37 30.43
C PRO A 313 -54.51 15.18 30.29
N ASN A 314 -55.22 16.14 29.70
CA ASN A 314 -56.67 16.13 29.48
C ASN A 314 -57.07 15.94 28.00
N ALA A 315 -56.16 15.48 27.14
CA ALA A 315 -56.43 15.19 25.72
C ALA A 315 -57.20 13.88 25.50
#